data_AF-A0A1S9CM03-F1
#
_entry.id   AF-A0A1S9CM03-F1
#
_cell.length_a   1.000
_cell.length_b   1.000
_cell.length_c   1.000
_cell.angle_alpha   90.00
_cell.angle_beta   90.00
_cell.angle_gamma   90.00
#
_symmetry.space_group_name_H-M   'P 1'
#
loop_
_entity.id
_entity.type
_entity.pdbx_description
1 polymer ?
#
loop_
_entity_poly.entity_id
_entity_poly.type
_entity_poly.pdbx_seq_one_letter_code
_entity_poly.pdbx_strand_id
1 'polypeptide(L)'
;MTVFRKLGQFKRRFARKKKVAKKYNARKIGEIKKRSKWRKKRFIKNMKKSTKKTNKKFKKRIKEKIKSMLKKRNEVYKEKKAMLPSAEDTMNSRKETKKTKDLLSKRRLASSNNEPISMSTHINAPSKIK
;
A
#
# COMPACT_ATOMS: atom_id res chain seq x y z
N MET A 1 -30.48 9.28 -13.51
CA MET A 1 -30.17 8.61 -14.80
C MET A 1 -28.68 8.68 -15.12
N THR A 2 -28.03 7.52 -15.31
CA THR A 2 -26.61 7.44 -15.72
C THR A 2 -26.39 8.09 -17.10
N VAL A 3 -25.16 8.55 -17.36
CA VAL A 3 -24.73 9.09 -18.66
C VAL A 3 -25.05 8.11 -19.79
N PHE A 4 -24.81 6.82 -19.57
CA PHE A 4 -25.10 5.75 -20.53
C PHE A 4 -26.59 5.65 -20.84
N ARG A 5 -27.46 5.73 -19.82
CA ARG A 5 -28.92 5.76 -20.03
C ARG A 5 -29.35 7.01 -20.83
N LYS A 6 -28.76 8.19 -20.58
CA LYS A 6 -29.05 9.42 -21.35
C LYS A 6 -28.61 9.33 -22.81
N LEU A 7 -27.42 8.76 -23.07
CA LEU A 7 -26.94 8.48 -24.43
C LEU A 7 -27.83 7.47 -25.15
N GLY A 8 -28.27 6.42 -24.46
CA GLY A 8 -29.20 5.42 -24.99
C GLY A 8 -30.53 6.04 -25.44
N GLN A 9 -31.14 6.88 -24.60
CA GLN A 9 -32.38 7.61 -24.96
C GLN A 9 -32.19 8.54 -26.15
N PHE A 10 -31.04 9.23 -26.23
CA PHE A 10 -30.71 10.11 -27.36
C PHE A 10 -30.63 9.32 -28.67
N LYS A 11 -29.92 8.18 -28.67
CA LYS A 11 -29.83 7.28 -29.85
C LYS A 11 -31.21 6.78 -30.29
N ARG A 12 -32.04 6.33 -29.34
CA ARG A 12 -33.42 5.85 -29.61
C ARG A 12 -34.30 6.94 -30.22
N ARG A 13 -34.29 8.15 -29.67
CA ARG A 13 -35.04 9.31 -30.22
C ARG A 13 -34.58 9.69 -31.62
N PHE A 14 -33.26 9.67 -31.87
CA PHE A 14 -32.72 9.95 -33.20
C PHE A 14 -33.16 8.90 -34.23
N ALA A 15 -33.11 7.62 -33.87
CA ALA A 15 -33.55 6.53 -34.74
C ALA A 15 -35.05 6.66 -35.11
N ARG A 16 -35.91 6.98 -34.13
CA ARG A 16 -37.34 7.24 -34.37
C ARG A 16 -37.55 8.42 -35.34
N LYS A 17 -36.91 9.55 -35.09
CA LYS A 17 -37.01 10.73 -35.99
C LYS A 17 -36.51 10.44 -37.41
N LYS A 18 -35.46 9.64 -37.56
CA LYS A 18 -34.95 9.21 -38.86
C LYS A 18 -35.94 8.28 -39.58
N LYS A 19 -36.55 7.32 -38.88
CA LYS A 19 -37.58 6.43 -39.45
C LYS A 19 -38.80 7.22 -39.92
N VAL A 20 -39.30 8.15 -39.11
CA VAL A 20 -40.43 9.02 -39.47
C VAL A 20 -40.08 9.89 -40.69
N ALA A 21 -38.93 10.56 -40.68
CA ALA A 21 -38.53 11.40 -41.83
C ALA A 21 -38.37 10.60 -43.13
N LYS A 22 -37.88 9.35 -43.08
CA LYS A 22 -37.83 8.48 -44.25
C LYS A 22 -39.21 8.19 -44.85
N LYS A 23 -40.25 8.07 -44.01
CA LYS A 23 -41.63 7.75 -44.45
C LYS A 23 -42.34 8.97 -45.06
N TYR A 24 -42.11 10.16 -44.51
CA TYR A 24 -42.90 11.36 -44.89
C TYR A 24 -42.11 12.42 -45.66
N ASN A 25 -40.82 12.62 -45.39
CA ASN A 25 -40.01 13.62 -46.10
C ASN A 25 -38.50 13.33 -45.99
N ALA A 26 -37.96 12.67 -47.03
CA ALA A 26 -36.56 12.27 -47.07
C ALA A 26 -35.57 13.45 -47.09
N ARG A 27 -35.97 14.62 -47.63
CA ARG A 27 -35.11 15.83 -47.68
C ARG A 27 -34.74 16.32 -46.28
N LYS A 28 -35.59 16.08 -45.27
CA LYS A 28 -35.33 16.44 -43.85
C LYS A 28 -34.32 15.53 -43.14
N ILE A 29 -33.92 14.39 -43.72
CA ILE A 29 -32.98 13.44 -43.09
C ILE A 29 -31.60 14.09 -42.87
N GLY A 30 -31.13 14.87 -43.85
CA GLY A 30 -29.85 15.57 -43.76
C GLY A 30 -29.80 16.54 -42.58
N GLU A 31 -30.87 17.31 -42.41
CA GLU A 31 -31.03 18.25 -41.30
C GLU A 31 -31.09 17.55 -39.94
N ILE A 32 -31.84 16.45 -39.85
CA ILE A 32 -31.94 15.64 -38.63
C ILE A 32 -30.57 15.07 -38.26
N LYS A 33 -29.79 14.59 -39.23
CA LYS A 33 -28.40 14.13 -39.02
C LYS A 33 -27.51 15.26 -38.50
N LYS A 34 -27.54 16.44 -39.13
CA LYS A 34 -26.76 17.62 -38.72
C LYS A 34 -27.08 18.03 -37.28
N ARG A 35 -28.36 18.22 -36.95
CA ARG A 35 -28.82 18.57 -35.58
C ARG A 35 -28.43 17.50 -34.55
N SER A 36 -28.52 16.22 -34.91
CA SER A 36 -28.14 15.13 -34.01
C SER A 36 -26.64 15.09 -33.70
N LYS A 37 -25.78 15.27 -34.72
CA LYS A 37 -24.33 15.39 -34.54
C LYS A 37 -23.99 16.52 -33.58
N TRP A 38 -24.58 17.70 -33.77
CA TRP A 38 -24.34 18.86 -32.91
C TRP A 38 -24.80 18.60 -31.46
N ARG A 39 -26.00 18.06 -31.27
CA ARG A 39 -26.52 17.71 -29.94
C ARG A 39 -25.65 16.68 -29.22
N LYS A 40 -25.16 15.66 -29.93
CA LYS A 40 -24.20 14.67 -29.39
C LYS A 40 -22.89 15.35 -28.96
N LYS A 41 -22.32 16.23 -29.79
CA LYS A 41 -21.10 16.99 -29.46
C LYS A 41 -21.30 17.87 -28.22
N ARG A 42 -22.42 18.60 -28.15
CA ARG A 42 -22.77 19.45 -26.99
C ARG A 42 -22.96 18.63 -25.72
N PHE A 43 -23.64 17.49 -25.80
CA PHE A 43 -23.83 16.58 -24.68
C PHE A 43 -22.49 16.06 -24.13
N ILE A 44 -21.59 15.59 -25.00
CA ILE A 44 -20.25 15.13 -24.59
C ILE A 44 -19.43 16.27 -23.98
N LYS A 45 -19.48 17.48 -24.55
CA LYS A 45 -18.79 18.66 -24.01
C LYS A 45 -19.26 18.97 -22.58
N ASN A 46 -20.57 18.95 -22.35
CA ASN A 46 -21.15 19.18 -21.02
C ASN A 46 -20.77 18.08 -20.03
N MET A 47 -20.81 16.83 -20.47
CA MET A 47 -20.39 15.67 -19.66
C MET A 47 -18.92 15.77 -19.24
N LYS A 48 -18.01 16.10 -20.16
CA LYS A 48 -16.59 16.31 -19.85
C LYS A 48 -16.41 17.44 -18.83
N LYS A 49 -17.17 18.54 -18.95
CA LYS A 49 -17.12 19.66 -17.99
C LYS A 49 -17.57 19.23 -16.59
N SER A 50 -18.67 18.49 -16.48
CA SER A 50 -19.15 18.00 -15.17
C SER A 50 -18.17 17.02 -14.54
N THR A 51 -17.63 16.08 -15.31
CA THR A 51 -16.65 15.09 -14.81
C THR A 51 -15.34 15.75 -14.36
N LYS A 52 -14.88 16.79 -15.06
CA LYS A 52 -13.71 17.58 -14.61
C LYS A 52 -13.93 18.24 -13.25
N LYS A 53 -15.12 18.82 -13.01
CA LYS A 53 -15.48 19.44 -11.72
C LYS A 53 -15.53 18.41 -10.58
N THR A 54 -16.16 17.26 -10.80
CA THR A 54 -16.26 16.20 -9.77
C THR A 54 -14.89 15.59 -9.48
N ASN A 55 -14.08 15.32 -10.50
CA ASN A 55 -12.72 14.79 -10.30
C ASN A 55 -11.82 15.76 -9.54
N LYS A 56 -11.95 17.09 -9.75
CA LYS A 56 -11.21 18.09 -8.98
C LYS A 56 -11.55 18.01 -7.49
N LYS A 57 -12.85 17.95 -7.15
CA LYS A 57 -13.30 17.81 -5.74
C LYS A 57 -12.83 16.49 -5.12
N PHE A 58 -12.95 15.38 -5.85
CA PHE A 58 -12.53 14.06 -5.38
C PHE A 58 -11.02 13.98 -5.12
N LYS A 59 -10.20 14.46 -6.06
CA LYS A 59 -8.74 14.53 -5.90
C LYS A 59 -8.33 15.35 -4.67
N LYS A 60 -9.00 16.49 -4.42
CA LYS A 60 -8.76 17.30 -3.21
C LYS A 60 -9.01 16.51 -1.94
N ARG A 61 -10.16 15.83 -1.84
CA ARG A 61 -10.51 14.99 -0.69
C ARG A 61 -9.52 13.84 -0.46
N ILE A 62 -9.08 13.16 -1.51
CA ILE A 62 -8.05 12.11 -1.40
C ILE A 62 -6.75 12.69 -0.88
N LYS A 63 -6.30 13.84 -1.43
CA LYS A 63 -5.07 14.50 -1.00
C LYS A 63 -5.10 14.86 0.48
N GLU A 64 -6.22 15.38 0.96
CA GLU A 64 -6.43 15.70 2.39
C GLU A 64 -6.40 14.42 3.26
N LYS A 65 -7.06 13.35 2.82
CA LYS A 65 -7.05 12.06 3.52
C LYS A 65 -5.64 11.45 3.59
N ILE A 66 -4.87 11.48 2.51
CA ILE A 66 -3.48 10.99 2.52
C ILE A 66 -2.63 11.85 3.45
N LYS A 67 -2.79 13.19 3.40
CA LYS A 67 -2.05 14.11 4.27
C LYS A 67 -2.32 13.85 5.75
N SER A 68 -3.57 13.58 6.14
CA SER A 68 -3.90 13.27 7.54
C SER A 68 -3.34 11.92 7.99
N MET A 69 -3.37 10.89 7.14
CA MET A 69 -2.74 9.59 7.45
C MET A 69 -1.22 9.71 7.64
N LEU A 70 -0.54 10.49 6.78
CA LEU A 70 0.89 10.72 6.89
C LEU A 70 1.24 11.49 8.16
N LYS A 71 0.43 12.48 8.55
CA LYS A 71 0.63 13.21 9.81
C LYS A 71 0.56 12.27 11.01
N LYS A 72 -0.47 11.41 11.08
CA LYS A 72 -0.60 10.39 12.14
C LYS A 72 0.58 9.43 12.18
N ARG A 73 1.07 8.96 11.03
CA ARG A 73 2.26 8.08 10.98
C ARG A 73 3.51 8.79 11.48
N ASN A 74 3.70 10.07 11.15
CA ASN A 74 4.86 10.84 11.59
C ASN A 74 4.85 11.10 13.11
N GLU A 75 3.67 11.31 13.70
CA GLU A 75 3.52 11.44 15.17
C GLU A 75 3.94 10.14 15.88
N VAL A 76 3.39 9.00 15.44
CA VAL A 76 3.77 7.67 15.97
C VAL A 76 5.27 7.39 15.80
N TYR A 77 5.87 7.80 14.68
CA TYR A 77 7.30 7.61 14.46
C TYR A 77 8.15 8.47 15.40
N LYS A 78 7.73 9.72 15.69
CA LYS A 78 8.42 10.58 16.65
C LYS A 78 8.37 10.01 18.07
N GLU A 79 7.21 9.51 18.49
CA GLU A 79 7.05 8.86 19.80
C GLU A 79 7.94 7.63 19.94
N LYS A 80 7.95 6.75 18.93
CA LYS A 80 8.84 5.57 18.94
C LYS A 80 10.31 5.95 18.94
N LYS A 81 10.71 7.02 18.24
CA LYS A 81 12.10 7.49 18.24
C LYS A 81 12.52 8.06 19.60
N ALA A 82 11.60 8.71 20.33
CA ALA A 82 11.86 9.21 21.68
C ALA A 82 11.98 8.10 22.73
N MET A 83 11.39 6.92 22.48
CA MET A 83 11.49 5.74 23.33
C MET A 83 12.74 4.89 23.06
N LEU A 84 13.50 5.16 22.00
CA LEU A 84 14.75 4.47 21.78
C LEU A 84 15.81 5.02 22.74
N PRO A 85 16.57 4.14 23.45
CA PRO A 85 17.66 4.59 24.31
C PRO A 85 18.67 5.41 23.50
N SER A 86 19.33 6.38 24.14
CA SER A 86 20.25 7.26 23.44
C SER A 86 21.35 6.47 22.73
N ALA A 87 21.91 7.03 21.66
CA ALA A 87 23.07 6.46 21.00
C ALA A 87 24.24 6.29 21.99
N GLU A 88 24.38 7.19 22.96
CA GLU A 88 25.37 7.04 24.03
C GLU A 88 25.02 5.89 24.99
N ASP A 89 23.75 5.73 25.37
CA ASP A 89 23.30 4.66 26.29
C ASP A 89 23.47 3.27 25.66
N THR A 90 23.12 3.14 24.38
CA THR A 90 23.33 1.91 23.62
C THR A 90 24.81 1.58 23.44
N MET A 91 25.66 2.60 23.23
CA MET A 91 27.11 2.43 23.15
C MET A 91 27.72 2.04 24.51
N ASN A 92 27.25 2.60 25.62
CA ASN A 92 27.72 2.29 26.97
C ASN A 92 27.30 0.87 27.39
N SER A 93 26.04 0.49 27.16
CA SER A 93 25.56 -0.90 27.32
C SER A 93 26.41 -1.89 26.51
N ARG A 94 26.77 -1.55 25.27
CA ARG A 94 27.62 -2.39 24.42
C ARG A 94 29.05 -2.53 24.95
N LYS A 95 29.60 -1.49 25.58
CA LYS A 95 30.93 -1.54 26.22
C LYS A 95 30.91 -2.39 27.49
N GLU A 96 29.87 -2.27 28.31
CA GLU A 96 29.70 -3.07 29.53
C GLU A 96 29.48 -4.55 29.24
N THR A 97 28.63 -4.87 28.25
CA THR A 97 28.44 -6.25 27.79
C THR A 97 29.72 -6.87 27.19
N LYS A 98 30.56 -6.06 26.53
CA LYS A 98 31.88 -6.53 26.06
C LYS A 98 32.83 -6.80 27.24
N LYS A 99 32.88 -5.92 28.25
CA LYS A 99 33.70 -6.12 29.47
C LYS A 99 33.28 -7.37 30.24
N THR A 100 31.98 -7.59 30.42
CA THR A 100 31.45 -8.77 31.16
C THR A 100 31.73 -10.08 30.43
N LYS A 101 31.58 -10.12 29.10
CA LYS A 101 31.96 -11.29 28.30
C LYS A 101 33.46 -11.60 28.40
N ASP A 102 34.30 -10.57 28.36
CA ASP A 102 35.76 -10.73 28.46
C ASP A 102 36.18 -11.27 29.84
N LEU A 103 35.56 -10.78 30.92
CA LEU A 103 35.75 -11.30 32.28
C LEU A 103 35.30 -12.76 32.43
N LEU A 104 34.16 -13.14 31.85
CA LEU A 104 33.66 -14.51 31.88
C LEU A 104 34.59 -15.47 31.10
N SER A 105 35.11 -15.01 29.96
CA SER A 105 36.06 -15.78 29.16
C SER A 105 37.38 -16.01 29.90
N LYS A 106 37.90 -14.98 30.59
CA LYS A 106 39.08 -15.09 31.46
C LYS A 106 38.87 -16.03 32.65
N ARG A 107 37.69 -16.00 33.28
CA ARG A 107 37.33 -16.96 34.35
C ARG A 107 37.27 -18.40 33.85
N ARG A 108 36.68 -18.65 32.68
CA ARG A 108 36.63 -20.01 32.10
C ARG A 108 38.02 -20.59 31.86
N LEU A 109 38.94 -19.78 31.32
CA LEU A 109 40.32 -20.21 31.09
C LEU A 109 41.08 -20.46 32.40
N ALA A 110 40.89 -19.61 33.41
CA ALA A 110 41.48 -19.82 34.74
C ALA A 110 40.96 -21.07 35.46
N SER A 111 39.69 -21.45 35.24
CA SER A 111 39.09 -22.66 35.82
C SER A 111 39.64 -23.95 35.21
N SER A 112 40.06 -23.95 33.94
CA SER A 112 40.62 -25.14 33.27
C SER A 112 41.99 -25.58 33.81
N ASN A 113 42.64 -24.73 34.61
CA ASN A 113 43.93 -25.04 35.23
C ASN A 113 43.81 -25.55 36.68
N ASN A 114 42.59 -25.64 37.24
CA ASN A 114 42.34 -26.02 38.65
C ASN A 114 41.39 -27.22 38.82
N GLU A 115 40.85 -27.81 37.75
CA GLU A 115 40.21 -29.12 37.88
C GLU A 115 41.30 -30.19 37.81
N PRO A 116 41.41 -31.09 38.81
CA PRO A 116 42.30 -32.23 38.68
C PRO A 116 41.81 -33.04 37.47
N ILE A 117 42.70 -33.25 36.50
CA ILE A 117 42.50 -34.24 35.45
C ILE A 117 42.30 -35.57 36.19
N SER A 118 41.05 -35.99 36.38
CA SER A 118 40.76 -37.27 36.99
C SER A 118 41.29 -38.31 36.01
N MET A 119 42.43 -38.91 36.35
CA MET A 119 42.96 -40.06 35.64
C MET A 119 41.87 -41.12 35.63
N SER A 120 41.25 -41.34 34.47
CA SER A 120 40.29 -42.40 34.27
C SER A 120 41.03 -43.72 34.42
N THR A 121 40.87 -44.36 35.58
CA THR A 121 41.32 -45.74 35.76
C THR A 121 40.54 -46.62 34.80
N HIS A 122 41.29 -47.33 33.95
CA HIS A 122 40.80 -48.43 33.14
C HIS A 122 40.06 -49.43 34.05
N ILE A 123 38.75 -49.52 33.92
CA ILE A 123 38.00 -50.66 34.47
C ILE A 123 37.96 -51.70 33.36
N ASN A 124 38.80 -52.72 33.50
CA ASN A 124 38.72 -53.94 32.71
C ASN A 124 37.32 -54.53 32.87
N ALA A 125 36.57 -54.60 31.77
CA ALA A 125 35.33 -55.36 31.72
C ALA A 125 35.66 -56.85 31.93
N PRO A 126 35.05 -57.56 32.89
CA PRO A 126 35.22 -58.99 32.98
C PRO A 126 34.49 -59.69 31.84
N SER A 127 35.24 -60.56 31.18
CA SER A 127 34.82 -61.47 30.14
C SER A 127 33.61 -62.32 30.54
N LYS A 128 32.68 -62.45 29.58
CA LYS A 128 31.77 -63.58 29.31
C LYS A 128 31.47 -64.53 30.48
N ILE A 129 30.20 -64.56 30.87
CA ILE A 129 29.56 -65.75 31.44
C ILE A 129 28.47 -66.21 30.46
N LYS A 130 28.40 -67.53 30.31
CA LYS A 130 27.83 -68.37 29.24
C LYS A 130 26.44 -68.00 28.74
#